data_AF-A0A4Y9LWW1-F1
#
_entry.id   AF-A0A4Y9LWW1-F1
#
_cell.length_a   1.000
_cell.length_b   1.000
_cell.length_c   1.000
_cell.angle_alpha   90.00
_cell.angle_beta   90.00
_cell.angle_gamma   90.00
#
_symmetry.space_group_name_H-M   'P 1'
#
loop_
_entity.id
_entity.type
_entity.pdbx_description
1 polymer ?
#
loop_
_entity_poly.entity_id
_entity_poly.type
_entity_poly.pdbx_seq_one_letter_code
_entity_poly.pdbx_strand_id
1 'polypeptide(L)'
;MKLIDTKRMLLVAAVLGCGIFGSINWSHDDGITVVVQAAEARVGRPATPASVAGVARRTTRRAVVGGAAVGAAAASTACVRVYVNGAYVCR
;
A
#
# COMPACT_ATOMS: atom_id res chain seq x y z
N MET A 1 -23.12 10.31 39.25
CA MET A 1 -21.94 9.73 38.56
C MET A 1 -21.11 10.90 38.04
N LYS A 2 -19.95 11.19 38.66
CA LYS A 2 -19.14 12.37 38.31
C LYS A 2 -18.53 12.13 36.92
N LEU A 3 -19.10 12.78 35.90
CA LEU A 3 -18.56 12.83 34.55
C LEU A 3 -17.12 13.36 34.64
N ILE A 4 -16.17 12.53 34.25
CA ILE A 4 -14.75 12.87 34.26
C ILE A 4 -14.59 14.06 33.31
N ASP A 5 -14.10 15.17 33.86
CA ASP A 5 -13.91 16.44 33.17
C ASP A 5 -13.12 16.24 31.87
N THR A 6 -13.59 16.78 30.74
CA THR A 6 -13.05 16.50 29.40
C THR A 6 -11.55 16.78 29.30
N LYS A 7 -11.06 17.76 30.07
CA LYS A 7 -9.63 18.09 30.19
C LYS A 7 -8.80 16.95 30.79
N ARG A 8 -9.35 16.24 31.78
CA ARG A 8 -8.70 15.05 32.37
C ARG A 8 -8.65 13.90 31.39
N MET A 9 -9.70 13.71 30.57
CA MET A 9 -9.64 12.71 29.49
C MET A 9 -8.56 13.03 28.46
N LEU A 10 -8.43 14.29 28.03
CA LEU A 10 -7.41 14.71 27.06
C LEU A 10 -5.99 14.49 27.58
N LEU A 11 -5.72 14.80 28.85
CA LEU A 11 -4.41 14.56 29.47
C LEU A 11 -4.08 13.06 29.52
N VAL A 12 -5.03 12.22 29.89
CA VAL A 12 -4.83 10.76 29.94
C VAL A 12 -4.54 10.20 28.54
N ALA A 13 -5.29 10.65 27.52
CA ALA A 13 -5.07 10.23 26.14
C ALA A 13 -3.68 10.62 25.61
N ALA A 14 -3.21 11.83 25.94
CA ALA A 14 -1.89 12.31 25.52
C ALA A 14 -0.75 11.50 26.17
N VAL A 15 -0.83 11.22 27.48
CA VAL A 15 0.18 10.42 28.20
C VAL A 15 0.22 8.99 27.65
N LEU A 16 -0.94 8.38 27.42
CA LEU A 16 -1.03 7.03 26.88
C LEU A 16 -0.48 6.97 25.44
N GLY A 17 -0.82 7.95 24.61
CA GLY A 17 -0.33 8.06 23.23
C GLY A 17 1.20 8.16 23.19
N CYS A 18 1.80 9.06 23.96
CA CYS A 18 3.26 9.18 24.03
C CYS A 18 3.90 7.85 24.46
N GLY A 19 3.41 7.20 25.53
CA GLY A 19 3.98 5.95 26.02
C GLY A 19 3.91 4.77 25.05
N ILE A 20 2.93 4.74 24.14
CA ILE A 20 2.79 3.67 23.14
C ILE A 20 3.77 3.86 21.97
N PHE A 21 4.01 5.10 21.53
CA PHE A 21 4.79 5.38 20.33
C PHE A 21 6.28 5.67 20.59
N GLY A 22 6.66 6.07 21.80
CA GLY A 22 8.04 6.29 22.16
C GLY A 22 8.23 6.62 23.63
N SER A 23 9.27 6.07 24.26
CA SER A 23 9.61 6.46 25.62
C SER A 23 10.39 7.78 25.57
N ILE A 24 9.81 8.82 26.18
CA ILE A 24 10.52 10.06 26.49
C ILE A 24 11.22 9.80 27.83
N ASN A 25 12.53 9.57 27.80
CA ASN A 25 13.33 9.38 29.00
C ASN A 25 14.03 10.70 29.34
N TRP A 26 13.81 11.20 30.56
CA TRP A 26 14.50 12.37 31.08
C TRP A 26 15.60 11.91 32.03
N SER A 27 16.86 12.09 31.60
CA SER A 27 18.03 11.86 32.44
C SER A 27 18.57 13.20 32.92
N HIS A 28 18.99 13.29 34.19
CA HIS A 28 19.55 14.52 34.76
C HIS A 28 20.90 14.91 34.12
N ASP A 29 21.62 13.95 33.54
CA ASP A 29 22.94 14.17 32.94
C ASP A 29 22.89 14.42 31.42
N ASP A 30 21.86 13.92 30.71
CA ASP A 30 21.76 13.93 29.23
C ASP A 30 20.52 14.67 28.67
N GLY A 31 19.66 15.22 29.53
CA GLY A 31 18.46 15.95 29.12
C GLY A 31 17.30 15.06 28.63
N ILE A 32 16.46 15.60 27.75
CA ILE A 32 15.27 14.91 27.20
C ILE A 32 15.70 14.08 25.99
N THR A 33 15.59 12.75 26.12
CA THR A 33 15.91 11.80 25.05
C THR A 33 14.63 11.12 24.57
N VAL A 34 14.39 11.16 23.25
CA VAL A 34 13.24 10.51 22.61
C VAL A 34 13.74 9.28 21.86
N VAL A 35 13.43 8.10 22.37
CA VAL A 35 13.83 6.83 21.76
C VAL A 35 12.67 6.28 20.94
N VAL A 36 12.88 6.18 19.62
CA VAL A 36 11.94 5.54 18.69
C VAL A 36 12.51 4.18 18.28
N GLN A 37 11.68 3.14 18.32
CA GLN A 37 12.09 1.78 17.96
C GLN A 37 12.54 1.72 16.49
N ALA A 38 13.71 1.15 16.22
CA ALA A 38 14.24 1.01 14.88
C ALA A 38 13.31 0.12 14.02
N ALA A 39 12.81 0.65 12.91
CA ALA A 39 12.00 -0.10 11.97
C ALA A 39 12.90 -1.01 11.11
N GLU A 40 13.01 -2.28 11.49
CA GLU A 40 13.80 -3.26 10.74
C GLU A 40 13.10 -3.59 9.39
N ALA A 41 13.58 -2.98 8.31
CA ALA A 41 13.08 -3.24 6.97
C ALA A 41 13.60 -4.60 6.47
N ARG A 42 12.88 -5.68 6.78
CA ARG A 42 13.23 -7.03 6.31
C ARG A 42 13.00 -7.17 4.81
N VAL A 43 14.09 -7.32 4.06
CA VAL A 43 14.09 -7.66 2.63
C VAL A 43 13.52 -9.07 2.45
N GLY A 44 12.60 -9.25 1.49
CA GLY A 44 12.09 -10.57 1.11
C GLY A 44 10.77 -11.01 1.75
N ARG A 45 10.27 -10.31 2.78
CA ARG A 45 8.95 -10.61 3.35
C ARG A 45 7.87 -10.43 2.28
N PRO A 46 6.87 -11.33 2.16
CA PRO A 46 5.78 -11.16 1.21
C PRO A 46 5.14 -9.78 1.38
N ALA A 47 4.97 -9.05 0.27
CA ALA A 47 4.49 -7.65 0.19
C ALA A 47 5.48 -6.54 0.59
N THR A 48 6.78 -6.84 0.79
CA THR A 48 7.82 -5.79 0.81
C THR A 48 8.24 -5.38 -0.61
N PRO A 49 8.78 -4.16 -0.81
CA PRO A 49 9.19 -3.68 -2.14
C PRO A 49 10.16 -4.63 -2.87
N ALA A 50 11.05 -5.29 -2.12
CA ALA A 50 12.08 -6.19 -2.62
C ALA A 50 11.71 -7.69 -2.54
N SER A 51 10.43 -8.04 -2.51
CA SER A 51 10.00 -9.45 -2.51
C SER A 51 9.93 -10.04 -3.91
N VAL A 52 10.71 -11.09 -4.20
CA VAL A 52 10.73 -11.81 -5.50
C VAL A 52 9.34 -12.29 -5.90
N ALA A 53 8.58 -12.88 -4.96
CA ALA A 53 7.21 -13.31 -5.21
C ALA A 53 6.29 -12.13 -5.56
N GLY A 54 6.50 -10.96 -4.95
CA GLY A 54 5.77 -9.73 -5.26
C GLY A 54 6.13 -9.13 -6.61
N VAL A 55 7.39 -9.26 -7.04
CA VAL A 55 7.84 -8.86 -8.38
C VAL A 55 7.22 -9.78 -9.43
N ALA A 56 7.29 -11.10 -9.25
CA ALA A 56 6.72 -12.08 -10.18
C ALA A 56 5.22 -11.84 -10.44
N ARG A 57 4.43 -11.59 -9.37
CA ARG A 57 3.00 -11.26 -9.53
C ARG A 57 2.78 -9.96 -10.31
N ARG A 58 3.61 -8.93 -10.09
CA ARG A 58 3.52 -7.64 -10.80
C ARG A 58 3.92 -7.75 -12.27
N THR A 59 4.97 -8.51 -12.57
CA THR A 59 5.41 -8.73 -13.95
C THR A 59 4.38 -9.54 -14.73
N THR A 60 3.84 -10.63 -14.17
CA THR A 60 2.77 -11.41 -14.83
C THR A 60 1.55 -10.53 -15.09
N ARG A 61 1.09 -9.73 -14.12
CA ARG A 61 -0.07 -8.85 -14.32
C ARG A 61 0.19 -7.83 -15.44
N ARG A 62 1.37 -7.21 -15.47
CA ARG A 62 1.75 -6.27 -16.54
C ARG A 62 1.85 -6.94 -17.91
N ALA A 63 2.40 -8.15 -17.98
CA ALA A 63 2.52 -8.91 -19.22
C ALA A 63 1.14 -9.30 -19.76
N VAL A 64 0.22 -9.76 -18.90
CA VAL A 64 -1.15 -10.11 -19.30
C VAL A 64 -1.91 -8.87 -19.79
N VAL A 65 -1.88 -7.77 -19.03
CA VAL A 65 -2.60 -6.54 -19.42
C VAL A 65 -2.00 -5.92 -20.69
N GLY A 66 -0.67 -5.85 -20.77
CA GLY A 66 0.03 -5.35 -21.96
C GLY A 66 -0.20 -6.23 -23.18
N GLY A 67 -0.11 -7.55 -23.02
CA GLY A 67 -0.38 -8.51 -24.09
C GLY A 67 -1.82 -8.45 -24.59
N ALA A 68 -2.80 -8.30 -23.70
CA ALA A 68 -4.20 -8.13 -24.06
C ALA A 68 -4.45 -6.83 -24.84
N ALA A 69 -3.84 -5.71 -24.41
CA ALA A 69 -3.97 -4.43 -25.11
C ALA A 69 -3.35 -4.47 -26.52
N VAL A 70 -2.15 -5.06 -26.66
CA VAL A 70 -1.49 -5.23 -27.95
C VAL A 70 -2.27 -6.19 -28.84
N GLY A 71 -2.76 -7.31 -28.30
CA GLY A 71 -3.58 -8.27 -29.03
C GLY A 71 -4.90 -7.67 -29.53
N ALA A 72 -5.57 -6.86 -28.71
CA ALA A 72 -6.78 -6.14 -29.11
C ALA A 72 -6.51 -5.12 -30.21
N ALA A 73 -5.41 -4.35 -30.10
CA ALA A 73 -5.00 -3.41 -31.13
C ALA A 73 -4.67 -4.12 -32.45
N ALA A 74 -3.93 -5.23 -32.41
CA ALA A 74 -3.62 -6.03 -33.59
C ALA A 74 -4.87 -6.64 -34.22
N ALA A 75 -5.80 -7.17 -33.42
CA ALA A 75 -7.07 -7.69 -33.91
C ALA A 75 -7.93 -6.60 -34.57
N SER A 76 -7.85 -5.36 -34.07
CA SER A 76 -8.60 -4.24 -34.66
C SER A 76 -8.10 -3.81 -36.04
N THR A 77 -6.80 -3.97 -36.31
CA THR A 77 -6.19 -3.60 -37.60
C THR A 77 -6.11 -4.77 -38.59
N ALA A 78 -6.15 -6.01 -38.10
CA ALA A 78 -6.03 -7.20 -38.93
C ALA A 78 -7.33 -7.65 -39.62
N CYS A 79 -8.48 -7.13 -39.21
CA CYS A 79 -9.78 -7.60 -39.68
C CYS A 79 -10.51 -6.57 -40.53
N VAL A 80 -11.12 -7.00 -41.63
CA VAL A 80 -12.08 -6.18 -42.38
C VAL A 80 -13.48 -6.39 -41.79
N ARG A 81 -14.14 -5.29 -41.40
CA ARG A 81 -15.49 -5.32 -40.83
C ARG A 81 -16.52 -5.41 -41.95
N VAL A 82 -17.21 -6.56 -42.07
CA VAL A 82 -18.29 -6.77 -43.05
C VAL A 82 -19.62 -6.94 -42.32
N TYR A 83 -20.70 -6.37 -42.87
CA TYR A 83 -22.04 -6.46 -42.28
C TYR A 83 -22.81 -7.64 -42.90
N VAL A 84 -23.22 -8.61 -42.07
CA VAL A 84 -23.94 -9.82 -42.51
C VAL A 84 -25.11 -10.08 -41.55
N ASN A 85 -26.33 -10.21 -42.08
CA ASN A 85 -27.55 -10.52 -41.29
C ASN A 85 -27.71 -9.67 -40.01
N GLY A 86 -27.40 -8.38 -40.06
CA GLY A 86 -27.60 -7.48 -38.91
C GLY A 86 -26.37 -7.28 -38.01
N ALA A 87 -25.29 -8.05 -38.20
CA ALA A 87 -24.10 -8.03 -37.35
C ALA A 87 -22.81 -7.72 -38.12
N TYR A 88 -21.85 -7.07 -37.45
CA TYR A 88 -20.51 -6.88 -37.99
C TYR A 88 -19.65 -8.10 -37.70
N VAL A 89 -19.12 -8.72 -38.74
CA VAL A 89 -18.23 -9.88 -38.66
C VAL A 89 -16.83 -9.44 -39.10
N CYS A 90 -15.81 -9.87 -38.36
CA CYS A 90 -14.41 -9.72 -38.76
C CYS A 90 -14.05 -10.83 -39.75
N ARG A 91 -13.58 -10.47 -40.95
CA ARG A 91 -13.12 -11.40 -41.99
C ARG A 91 -11.71 -11.04 -42.45
#